data_AF-A0A847AKH6-F1
#
_entry.id   AF-A0A847AKH6-F1
#
_cell.length_a   1.000
_cell.length_b   1.000
_cell.length_c   1.000
_cell.angle_alpha   90.00
_cell.angle_beta   90.00
_cell.angle_gamma   90.00
#
_symmetry.space_group_name_H-M   'P 1'
#
loop_
_entity.id
_entity.type
_entity.pdbx_description
1 polymer ?
#
loop_
_entity_poly.entity_id
_entity_poly.type
_entity_poly.pdbx_seq_one_letter_code
_entity_poly.pdbx_strand_id
1 'polypeptide(L)'
;MSFKIFLFQISGKIKPVEKIESRRHILHNEYLQFKSVESSEELKEFQDLEKLITSEDFKERKTKIKSLRFKGSDEEDILKEFIALKKNSQIKKYFQVKDSSDLKRFELLKDSDKVKEYLQLTDFVENGSYRSAKDEAKQQIYKGSEEKEQEKEYQKLKRSSLVKIFLELHNSDALKRYESIANSDKLKKYFELLNLSGKDREKTKEMKSLRSDFDIKDYLKFERSHKYRIYSEAIDSYILKRYNELKPMVESKEFKKRVLFLKDKKKFEKSDAYKKFRRLKELSSSADIKFYLKYGKSSILKNYYDTRDTDILKHFQELSDRVSSEEFIKRKAYLEDPEKWKKSEEFAGEQRYSEMKKRPHLVKYFKYKDSNRFDFFKKWELSFEDDFSGKELKKDKWSVLSVWSEKLPGKNFSLPGDLNKFTEGENIKTERRLIIETRKERSEGLTWNPAAGFIPTQFDYTSGLVSTWKSFWQENGIFEVKVRFNPVKEAVSSFILQGEKNSPRIHLFEMGTKNRVGVSYSDNTGKLQVEGTTISNLKRGKWYIFTFEKEGDLLTWKINETEILKLQNHKFDFPLHINILTIVVDDIPGSKLPVKFQINGVRCYKRRQN
;
A
#
# COMPACT_ATOMS: atom_id res chain seq x y z
N MET A 1 -35.69 -38.33 70.75
CA MET A 1 -35.97 -38.05 69.32
C MET A 1 -35.23 -36.78 68.91
N SER A 2 -34.61 -36.69 67.73
CA SER A 2 -34.00 -35.42 67.25
C SER A 2 -35.04 -34.62 66.46
N PHE A 3 -35.68 -33.68 67.14
CA PHE A 3 -36.61 -32.74 66.52
C PHE A 3 -35.93 -31.90 65.42
N LYS A 4 -34.63 -31.63 65.58
CA LYS A 4 -33.78 -30.88 64.63
C LYS A 4 -33.76 -31.51 63.22
N ILE A 5 -33.51 -32.82 63.11
CA ILE A 5 -33.43 -33.50 61.81
C ILE A 5 -34.78 -33.50 61.10
N PHE A 6 -35.85 -33.76 61.85
CA PHE A 6 -37.22 -33.73 61.32
C PHE A 6 -37.59 -32.34 60.77
N LEU A 7 -37.32 -31.28 61.55
CA LEU A 7 -37.53 -29.90 61.11
C LEU A 7 -36.71 -29.55 59.86
N PHE A 8 -35.45 -30.01 59.77
CA PHE A 8 -34.61 -29.76 58.59
C PHE A 8 -35.12 -30.46 57.33
N GLN A 9 -35.80 -31.59 57.46
CA GLN A 9 -36.41 -32.27 56.31
C GLN A 9 -37.70 -31.58 55.86
N ILE A 10 -38.56 -31.16 56.78
CA ILE A 10 -39.82 -30.47 56.45
C ILE A 10 -39.57 -29.08 55.88
N SER A 11 -38.62 -28.35 56.45
CA SER A 11 -38.21 -27.03 55.94
C SER A 11 -37.38 -27.08 54.65
N GLY A 12 -37.08 -28.28 54.13
CA GLY A 12 -36.30 -28.45 52.90
C GLY A 12 -34.81 -28.10 53.02
N LYS A 13 -34.28 -27.91 54.23
CA LYS A 13 -32.85 -27.67 54.48
C LYS A 13 -31.99 -28.86 54.02
N ILE A 14 -32.41 -30.08 54.34
CA ILE A 14 -31.78 -31.31 53.82
C ILE A 14 -32.27 -31.53 52.39
N LYS A 15 -31.46 -31.11 51.42
CA LYS A 15 -31.76 -31.25 49.98
C LYS A 15 -31.66 -32.71 49.52
N PRO A 16 -32.36 -33.12 48.46
CA PRO A 16 -32.15 -34.42 47.81
C PRO A 16 -30.71 -34.59 47.33
N VAL A 17 -30.16 -35.80 47.45
CA VAL A 17 -28.77 -36.12 47.06
C VAL A 17 -28.56 -35.86 45.56
N GLU A 18 -29.54 -36.19 44.73
CA GLU A 18 -29.48 -36.04 43.28
C GLU A 18 -29.28 -34.56 42.88
N LYS A 19 -29.93 -33.63 43.61
CA LYS A 19 -29.76 -32.18 43.40
C LYS A 19 -28.37 -31.70 43.81
N ILE A 20 -27.79 -32.27 44.87
CA ILE A 20 -26.44 -31.93 45.33
C ILE A 20 -25.41 -32.40 44.33
N GLU A 21 -25.49 -33.67 43.91
CA GLU A 21 -24.58 -34.26 42.93
C GLU A 21 -24.64 -33.53 41.59
N SER A 22 -25.83 -33.24 41.08
CA SER A 22 -26.02 -32.46 39.86
C SER A 22 -25.35 -31.07 39.95
N ARG A 23 -25.58 -30.35 41.05
CA ARG A 23 -24.97 -29.02 41.26
C ARG A 23 -23.45 -29.09 41.38
N ARG A 24 -22.92 -30.09 42.10
CA ARG A 24 -21.47 -30.29 42.26
C ARG A 24 -20.80 -30.65 40.93
N HIS A 25 -21.45 -31.48 40.11
CA HIS A 25 -20.98 -31.83 38.78
C HIS A 25 -20.96 -30.61 37.84
N ILE A 26 -22.03 -29.80 37.84
CA ILE A 26 -22.06 -28.53 37.09
C ILE A 26 -20.93 -27.62 37.55
N LEU A 27 -20.75 -27.45 38.87
CA LEU A 27 -19.71 -26.60 39.44
C LEU A 27 -18.29 -27.08 39.06
N HIS A 28 -18.06 -28.38 39.05
CA HIS A 28 -16.79 -28.97 38.62
C HIS A 28 -16.51 -28.71 37.13
N ASN A 29 -17.51 -28.90 36.26
CA ASN A 29 -17.35 -28.62 34.83
C ASN A 29 -17.14 -27.12 34.54
N GLU A 30 -17.84 -26.25 35.27
CA GLU A 30 -17.58 -24.80 35.23
C GLU A 30 -16.14 -24.46 35.64
N TYR A 31 -15.60 -25.14 36.65
CA TYR A 31 -14.21 -24.96 37.09
C TYR A 31 -13.19 -25.45 36.05
N LEU A 32 -13.44 -26.60 35.43
CA LEU A 32 -12.58 -27.10 34.35
C LEU A 32 -12.56 -26.13 33.16
N GLN A 33 -13.74 -25.62 32.76
CA GLN A 33 -13.83 -24.58 31.72
C GLN A 33 -13.11 -23.30 32.13
N PHE A 34 -13.24 -22.87 33.40
CA PHE A 34 -12.51 -21.72 33.91
C PHE A 34 -11.00 -21.90 33.77
N LYS A 35 -10.46 -23.06 34.17
CA LYS A 35 -9.03 -23.38 34.06
C LYS A 35 -8.55 -23.47 32.61
N SER A 36 -9.38 -24.00 31.70
CA SER A 36 -9.03 -24.06 30.27
C SER A 36 -8.96 -22.67 29.65
N VAL A 37 -9.84 -21.74 30.03
CA VAL A 37 -9.80 -20.35 29.56
C VAL A 37 -8.63 -19.59 30.19
N GLU A 38 -8.36 -19.79 31.48
CA GLU A 38 -7.24 -19.17 32.21
C GLU A 38 -5.88 -19.42 31.54
N SER A 39 -5.72 -20.59 30.92
CA SER A 39 -4.49 -21.01 30.23
C SER A 39 -4.55 -20.88 28.71
N SER A 40 -5.59 -20.24 28.16
CA SER A 40 -5.78 -20.14 26.71
C SER A 40 -5.01 -18.97 26.07
N GLU A 41 -4.47 -19.20 24.87
CA GLU A 41 -3.92 -18.13 24.02
C GLU A 41 -5.00 -17.09 23.64
N GLU A 42 -6.26 -17.50 23.58
CA GLU A 42 -7.39 -16.60 23.35
C GLU A 42 -7.55 -15.55 24.46
N LEU A 43 -7.42 -15.95 25.72
CA LEU A 43 -7.47 -15.00 26.83
C LEU A 43 -6.27 -14.04 26.81
N LYS A 44 -5.09 -14.54 26.44
CA LYS A 44 -3.89 -13.72 26.29
C LYS A 44 -4.06 -12.68 25.19
N GLU A 45 -4.54 -13.10 24.02
CA GLU A 45 -4.89 -12.20 22.92
C GLU A 45 -5.92 -11.14 23.36
N PHE A 46 -6.96 -11.54 24.10
CA PHE A 46 -7.95 -10.59 24.63
C PHE A 46 -7.29 -9.51 25.49
N GLN A 47 -6.37 -9.90 26.38
CA GLN A 47 -5.66 -8.98 27.27
C GLN A 47 -4.70 -8.06 26.51
N ASP A 48 -4.01 -8.59 25.50
CA ASP A 48 -3.11 -7.79 24.65
C ASP A 48 -3.89 -6.76 23.83
N LEU A 49 -5.03 -7.16 23.24
CA LEU A 49 -5.93 -6.25 22.54
C LEU A 49 -6.53 -5.20 23.49
N GLU A 50 -6.95 -5.59 24.69
CA GLU A 50 -7.47 -4.67 25.71
C GLU A 50 -6.44 -3.60 26.04
N LYS A 51 -5.19 -4.01 26.32
CA LYS A 51 -4.08 -3.12 26.62
C LYS A 51 -3.79 -2.16 25.46
N LEU A 52 -3.77 -2.67 24.23
CA LEU A 52 -3.58 -1.86 23.03
C LEU A 52 -4.70 -0.82 22.86
N ILE A 53 -5.96 -1.24 22.89
CA ILE A 53 -7.11 -0.39 22.56
C ILE A 53 -7.38 0.66 23.63
N THR A 54 -7.06 0.35 24.89
CA THR A 54 -7.22 1.29 26.01
C THR A 54 -6.04 2.26 26.16
N SER A 55 -4.92 1.99 25.47
CA SER A 55 -3.73 2.85 25.48
C SER A 55 -4.02 4.25 24.95
N GLU A 56 -3.27 5.23 25.45
CA GLU A 56 -3.42 6.62 25.00
C GLU A 56 -2.98 6.77 23.54
N ASP A 57 -1.87 6.12 23.15
CA ASP A 57 -1.39 6.05 21.76
C ASP A 57 -2.50 5.62 20.78
N PHE A 58 -3.28 4.60 21.11
CA PHE A 58 -4.38 4.13 20.26
C PHE A 58 -5.49 5.19 20.14
N LYS A 59 -5.88 5.82 21.25
CA LYS A 59 -6.90 6.88 21.26
C LYS A 59 -6.45 8.12 20.47
N GLU A 60 -5.19 8.51 20.63
CA GLU A 60 -4.59 9.62 19.89
C GLU A 60 -4.55 9.32 18.39
N ARG A 61 -4.07 8.13 18.00
CA ARG A 61 -4.08 7.69 16.59
C ARG A 61 -5.48 7.66 16.00
N LYS A 62 -6.46 7.10 16.73
CA LYS A 62 -7.86 7.08 16.32
C LYS A 62 -8.41 8.49 16.10
N THR A 63 -8.12 9.40 17.01
CA THR A 63 -8.54 10.81 16.91
C THR A 63 -7.88 11.49 15.72
N LYS A 64 -6.57 11.29 15.54
CA LYS A 64 -5.79 11.81 14.41
C LYS A 64 -6.31 11.30 13.06
N ILE A 65 -6.55 10.00 12.91
CA ILE A 65 -7.10 9.44 11.67
C ILE A 65 -8.48 10.02 11.39
N LYS A 66 -9.32 10.15 12.41
CA LYS A 66 -10.67 10.72 12.27
C LYS A 66 -10.67 12.22 11.98
N SER A 67 -9.67 12.98 12.44
CA SER A 67 -9.58 14.42 12.22
C SER A 67 -9.02 14.78 10.85
N LEU A 68 -8.28 13.88 10.19
CA LEU A 68 -7.79 14.10 8.82
C LEU A 68 -8.96 14.37 7.85
N ARG A 69 -8.85 15.46 7.10
CA ARG A 69 -9.84 15.94 6.13
C ARG A 69 -9.11 16.55 4.95
N PHE A 70 -9.73 16.48 3.77
CA PHE A 70 -9.18 17.18 2.59
C PHE A 70 -9.31 18.69 2.75
N LYS A 71 -10.45 19.16 3.28
CA LYS A 71 -10.63 20.59 3.57
C LYS A 71 -9.65 21.06 4.64
N GLY A 72 -8.86 22.10 4.32
CA GLY A 72 -7.80 22.65 5.17
C GLY A 72 -6.51 21.84 5.19
N SER A 73 -6.31 20.92 4.23
CA SER A 73 -5.07 20.17 4.06
C SER A 73 -4.14 20.80 3.02
N ASP A 74 -2.85 20.49 3.12
CA ASP A 74 -1.84 20.88 2.12
C ASP A 74 -2.24 20.40 0.71
N GLU A 75 -2.87 19.23 0.61
CA GLU A 75 -3.36 18.68 -0.66
C GLU A 75 -4.48 19.55 -1.28
N GLU A 76 -5.36 20.14 -0.47
CA GLU A 76 -6.35 21.10 -0.98
C GLU A 76 -5.67 22.38 -1.49
N ASP A 77 -4.67 22.88 -0.79
CA ASP A 77 -3.95 24.10 -1.17
C ASP A 77 -3.17 23.91 -2.48
N ILE A 78 -2.48 22.77 -2.64
CA ILE A 78 -1.84 22.37 -3.91
C ILE A 78 -2.86 22.32 -5.05
N LEU A 79 -4.05 21.73 -4.82
CA LEU A 79 -5.08 21.63 -5.84
C LEU A 79 -5.66 23.01 -6.18
N LYS A 80 -5.89 23.88 -5.19
CA LYS A 80 -6.37 25.24 -5.40
C LYS A 80 -5.36 26.05 -6.21
N GLU A 81 -4.08 25.96 -5.89
CA GLU A 81 -3.01 26.63 -6.61
C GLU A 81 -2.95 26.16 -8.07
N PHE A 82 -2.98 24.84 -8.30
CA PHE A 82 -3.03 24.28 -9.65
C PHE A 82 -4.24 24.81 -10.44
N ILE A 83 -5.43 24.83 -9.83
CA ILE A 83 -6.64 25.34 -10.47
C ILE A 83 -6.52 26.84 -10.77
N ALA A 84 -5.89 27.62 -9.88
CA ALA A 84 -5.64 29.04 -10.09
C ALA A 84 -4.69 29.28 -11.28
N LEU A 85 -3.56 28.55 -11.34
CA LEU A 85 -2.62 28.63 -12.46
C LEU A 85 -3.25 28.12 -13.77
N LYS A 86 -4.07 27.07 -13.73
CA LYS A 86 -4.84 26.59 -14.88
C LYS A 86 -5.77 27.67 -15.43
N LYS A 87 -6.26 28.58 -14.56
CA LYS A 87 -7.11 29.71 -14.95
C LYS A 87 -6.33 30.91 -15.47
N ASN A 88 -5.03 31.00 -15.20
CA ASN A 88 -4.16 32.11 -15.60
C ASN A 88 -4.18 32.32 -17.13
N SER A 89 -4.34 33.57 -17.55
CA SER A 89 -4.52 33.89 -18.98
C SER A 89 -3.27 33.59 -19.83
N GLN A 90 -2.07 33.76 -19.26
CA GLN A 90 -0.80 33.55 -19.93
C GLN A 90 -0.59 32.06 -20.23
N ILE A 91 -0.83 31.21 -19.22
CA ILE A 91 -0.77 29.74 -19.34
C ILE A 91 -1.83 29.23 -20.32
N LYS A 92 -3.08 29.69 -20.23
CA LYS A 92 -4.15 29.29 -21.17
C LYS A 92 -3.79 29.60 -22.62
N LYS A 93 -3.34 30.82 -22.90
CA LYS A 93 -2.92 31.24 -24.25
C LYS A 93 -1.72 30.45 -24.74
N TYR A 94 -0.77 30.12 -23.85
CA TYR A 94 0.36 29.25 -24.20
C TYR A 94 -0.13 27.88 -24.69
N PHE A 95 -0.97 27.19 -23.92
CA PHE A 95 -1.50 25.88 -24.32
C PHE A 95 -2.45 25.94 -25.52
N GLN A 96 -3.11 27.08 -25.78
CA GLN A 96 -3.87 27.30 -27.00
C GLN A 96 -2.97 27.28 -28.26
N VAL A 97 -1.71 27.72 -28.13
CA VAL A 97 -0.77 27.87 -29.25
C VAL A 97 0.20 26.69 -29.38
N LYS A 98 0.65 26.10 -28.26
CA LYS A 98 1.70 25.06 -28.19
C LYS A 98 1.54 23.96 -29.24
N ASP A 99 0.31 23.49 -29.43
CA ASP A 99 0.00 22.39 -30.37
C ASP A 99 -0.80 22.84 -31.60
N SER A 100 -0.96 24.16 -31.80
CA SER A 100 -1.73 24.71 -32.90
C SER A 100 -1.10 24.44 -34.27
N SER A 101 -1.94 24.22 -35.29
CA SER A 101 -1.51 24.10 -36.68
C SER A 101 -0.81 25.36 -37.18
N ASP A 102 -1.23 26.53 -36.68
CA ASP A 102 -0.67 27.82 -37.07
C ASP A 102 0.76 28.02 -36.55
N LEU A 103 1.07 27.61 -35.30
CA LEU A 103 2.45 27.62 -34.80
C LEU A 103 3.34 26.71 -35.63
N LYS A 104 2.89 25.47 -35.91
CA LYS A 104 3.64 24.51 -36.73
C LYS A 104 3.91 25.07 -38.14
N ARG A 105 2.89 25.65 -38.77
CA ARG A 105 3.00 26.29 -40.08
C ARG A 105 3.98 27.47 -40.03
N PHE A 106 3.93 28.28 -38.98
CA PHE A 106 4.82 29.44 -38.82
C PHE A 106 6.28 29.03 -38.69
N GLU A 107 6.60 28.05 -37.82
CA GLU A 107 7.97 27.56 -37.65
C GLU A 107 8.51 26.94 -38.96
N LEU A 108 7.69 26.18 -39.69
CA LEU A 108 8.07 25.65 -41.01
C LEU A 108 8.34 26.76 -42.04
N LEU A 109 7.49 27.79 -42.07
CA LEU A 109 7.64 28.90 -43.01
C LEU A 109 8.84 29.79 -42.66
N LYS A 110 9.11 30.02 -41.38
CA LYS A 110 10.21 30.85 -40.88
C LYS A 110 11.56 30.46 -41.48
N ASP A 111 11.81 29.15 -41.61
CA ASP A 111 13.06 28.62 -42.16
C ASP A 111 13.01 28.32 -43.66
N SER A 112 11.86 28.55 -44.31
CA SER A 112 11.67 28.26 -45.74
C SER A 112 12.47 29.20 -46.64
N ASP A 113 12.95 28.67 -47.76
CA ASP A 113 13.65 29.46 -48.79
C ASP A 113 12.79 30.61 -49.32
N LYS A 114 11.47 30.40 -49.33
CA LYS A 114 10.49 31.41 -49.74
C LYS A 114 10.47 32.64 -48.82
N VAL A 115 10.55 32.45 -47.50
CA VAL A 115 10.63 33.55 -46.53
C VAL A 115 12.02 34.20 -46.59
N LYS A 116 13.09 33.41 -46.71
CA LYS A 116 14.45 33.94 -46.87
C LYS A 116 14.57 34.82 -48.12
N GLU A 117 14.07 34.35 -49.26
CA GLU A 117 14.02 35.10 -50.53
C GLU A 117 13.23 36.40 -50.34
N TYR A 118 12.06 36.34 -49.69
CA TYR A 118 11.26 37.53 -49.40
C TYR A 118 12.02 38.55 -48.55
N LEU A 119 12.67 38.13 -47.46
CA LEU A 119 13.42 39.02 -46.57
C LEU A 119 14.62 39.65 -47.29
N GLN A 120 15.37 38.87 -48.05
CA GLN A 120 16.50 39.38 -48.85
C GLN A 120 16.07 40.41 -49.90
N LEU A 121 14.97 40.12 -50.62
CA LEU A 121 14.43 41.06 -51.61
C LEU A 121 13.82 42.31 -50.96
N THR A 122 13.23 42.17 -49.77
CA THR A 122 12.74 43.30 -48.98
C THR A 122 13.90 44.20 -48.59
N ASP A 123 14.97 43.63 -48.03
CA ASP A 123 16.18 44.37 -47.69
C ASP A 123 16.78 45.08 -48.91
N PHE A 124 16.92 44.40 -50.05
CA PHE A 124 17.40 45.01 -51.31
C PHE A 124 16.58 46.25 -51.75
N VAL A 125 15.28 46.27 -51.45
CA VAL A 125 14.40 47.40 -51.79
C VAL A 125 14.47 48.50 -50.72
N GLU A 126 14.51 48.13 -49.44
CA GLU A 126 14.48 49.06 -48.31
C GLU A 126 15.85 49.70 -48.02
N ASN A 127 16.95 48.97 -48.21
CA ASN A 127 18.32 49.43 -47.98
C ASN A 127 18.84 50.43 -49.05
N GLY A 128 18.00 50.80 -50.01
CA GLY A 128 18.32 51.77 -51.06
C GLY A 128 18.96 51.18 -52.32
N SER A 129 19.35 49.90 -52.34
CA SER A 129 20.01 49.28 -53.52
C SER A 129 19.14 49.29 -54.78
N TYR A 130 17.84 49.03 -54.66
CA TYR A 130 16.89 49.17 -55.77
C TYR A 130 16.77 50.62 -56.27
N ARG A 131 16.79 51.59 -55.34
CA ARG A 131 16.72 53.01 -55.68
C ARG A 131 17.96 53.44 -56.43
N SER A 132 19.15 53.05 -55.97
CA SER A 132 20.43 53.29 -56.65
C SER A 132 20.44 52.72 -58.06
N ALA A 133 20.03 51.45 -58.24
CA ALA A 133 19.95 50.82 -59.56
C ALA A 133 18.94 51.52 -60.51
N LYS A 134 17.84 52.04 -59.95
CA LYS A 134 16.83 52.81 -60.72
C LYS A 134 17.35 54.16 -61.15
N ASP A 135 18.03 54.87 -60.25
CA ASP A 135 18.56 56.20 -60.53
C ASP A 135 19.75 56.12 -61.48
N GLU A 136 20.63 55.12 -61.35
CA GLU A 136 21.70 54.83 -62.30
C GLU A 136 21.14 54.55 -63.71
N ALA A 137 20.12 53.70 -63.82
CA ALA A 137 19.47 53.46 -65.12
C ALA A 137 18.84 54.73 -65.71
N LYS A 138 18.29 55.63 -64.88
CA LYS A 138 17.75 56.92 -65.35
C LYS A 138 18.84 57.89 -65.83
N GLN A 139 20.04 57.84 -65.25
CA GLN A 139 21.16 58.71 -65.64
C GLN A 139 21.78 58.29 -66.98
N GLN A 140 21.70 57.02 -67.36
CA GLN A 140 22.20 56.51 -68.64
C GLN A 140 21.28 56.88 -69.82
N ILE A 141 21.27 58.16 -70.20
CA ILE A 141 20.46 58.70 -71.30
C ILE A 141 21.30 58.94 -72.57
N TYR A 142 20.70 58.68 -73.74
CA TYR A 142 21.37 58.99 -75.01
C TYR A 142 21.61 60.49 -75.21
N LYS A 143 20.70 61.34 -74.71
CA LYS A 143 20.80 62.79 -74.86
C LYS A 143 21.86 63.33 -73.89
N GLY A 144 23.06 63.63 -74.41
CA GLY A 144 24.19 64.14 -73.63
C GLY A 144 25.23 63.08 -73.27
N SER A 145 25.10 61.86 -73.80
CA SER A 145 26.14 60.85 -73.67
C SER A 145 27.27 61.05 -74.68
N GLU A 146 28.41 60.46 -74.36
CA GLU A 146 29.57 60.44 -75.25
C GLU A 146 29.23 59.82 -76.61
N GLU A 147 28.42 58.75 -76.63
CA GLU A 147 28.00 58.08 -77.86
C GLU A 147 27.18 59.01 -78.78
N LYS A 148 26.35 59.91 -78.21
CA LYS A 148 25.64 60.90 -79.01
C LYS A 148 26.58 61.96 -79.59
N GLU A 149 27.54 62.45 -78.80
CA GLU A 149 28.50 63.43 -79.30
C GLU A 149 29.43 62.80 -80.36
N GLN A 150 29.87 61.56 -80.17
CA GLN A 150 30.62 60.81 -81.19
C GLN A 150 29.79 60.56 -82.46
N GLU A 151 28.51 60.19 -82.37
CA GLU A 151 27.63 60.06 -83.54
C GLU A 151 27.43 61.42 -84.24
N LYS A 152 27.22 62.49 -83.49
CA LYS A 152 27.05 63.85 -84.02
C LYS A 152 28.32 64.39 -84.66
N GLU A 153 29.48 64.18 -84.04
CA GLU A 153 30.80 64.54 -84.56
C GLU A 153 31.07 63.77 -85.85
N TYR A 154 30.89 62.44 -85.85
CA TYR A 154 31.03 61.61 -87.05
C TYR A 154 30.15 62.10 -88.20
N GLN A 155 28.86 62.40 -87.94
CA GLN A 155 27.95 62.93 -88.96
C GLN A 155 28.34 64.34 -89.43
N LYS A 156 28.86 65.20 -88.55
CA LYS A 156 29.35 66.53 -88.92
C LYS A 156 30.59 66.44 -89.80
N LEU A 157 31.57 65.61 -89.41
CA LEU A 157 32.80 65.39 -90.17
C LEU A 157 32.49 64.78 -91.54
N LYS A 158 31.62 63.78 -91.60
CA LYS A 158 31.13 63.19 -92.87
C LYS A 158 30.49 64.22 -93.81
N ARG A 159 29.92 65.31 -93.26
CA ARG A 159 29.27 66.38 -94.04
C ARG A 159 30.23 67.47 -94.50
N SER A 160 31.45 67.53 -93.96
CA SER A 160 32.47 68.52 -94.32
C SER A 160 32.81 68.43 -95.81
N SER A 161 33.04 69.59 -96.44
CA SER A 161 33.46 69.64 -97.85
C SER A 161 34.74 68.84 -98.08
N LEU A 162 35.71 68.90 -97.18
CA LEU A 162 36.97 68.14 -97.24
C LEU A 162 36.71 66.63 -97.27
N VAL A 163 35.92 66.10 -96.33
CA VAL A 163 35.63 64.66 -96.25
C VAL A 163 34.76 64.20 -97.41
N LYS A 164 33.77 65.00 -97.83
CA LYS A 164 32.94 64.67 -99.00
C LYS A 164 33.76 64.59 -100.28
N ILE A 165 34.58 65.61 -100.53
CA ILE A 165 35.43 65.68 -101.73
C ILE A 165 36.52 64.61 -101.67
N PHE A 166 37.07 64.32 -100.48
CA PHE A 166 37.94 63.17 -100.28
C PHE A 166 37.22 61.86 -100.61
N LEU A 167 36.06 61.57 -100.04
CA LEU A 167 35.30 60.35 -100.35
C LEU A 167 34.90 60.25 -101.84
N GLU A 168 34.74 61.38 -102.53
CA GLU A 168 34.39 61.46 -103.96
C GLU A 168 35.61 61.27 -104.89
N LEU A 169 36.76 61.87 -104.57
CA LEU A 169 37.96 61.87 -105.42
C LEU A 169 39.00 60.82 -105.03
N HIS A 170 39.07 60.44 -103.75
CA HIS A 170 40.02 59.45 -103.27
C HIS A 170 39.74 58.14 -104.00
N ASN A 171 40.75 57.63 -104.72
CA ASN A 171 40.65 56.47 -105.62
C ASN A 171 39.77 56.66 -106.87
N SER A 172 39.33 57.88 -107.19
CA SER A 172 38.61 58.17 -108.44
C SER A 172 39.53 58.05 -109.66
N ASP A 173 38.96 57.69 -110.81
CA ASP A 173 39.73 57.52 -112.05
C ASP A 173 40.30 58.85 -112.57
N ALA A 174 39.62 59.98 -112.31
CA ALA A 174 40.08 61.30 -112.68
C ALA A 174 41.35 61.71 -111.92
N LEU A 175 41.39 61.46 -110.60
CA LEU A 175 42.58 61.72 -109.78
C LEU A 175 43.75 60.83 -110.20
N LYS A 176 43.52 59.53 -110.42
CA LYS A 176 44.55 58.60 -110.88
C LYS A 176 45.16 59.03 -112.22
N ARG A 177 44.33 59.50 -113.17
CA ARG A 177 44.83 60.05 -114.45
C ARG A 177 45.67 61.30 -114.24
N TYR A 178 45.21 62.23 -113.41
CA TYR A 178 45.98 63.42 -113.06
C TYR A 178 47.35 63.07 -112.46
N GLU A 179 47.41 62.15 -111.50
CA GLU A 179 48.68 61.70 -110.88
C GLU A 179 49.61 61.02 -111.90
N SER A 180 49.06 60.29 -112.88
CA SER A 180 49.84 59.67 -113.96
C SER A 180 50.45 60.70 -114.92
N ILE A 181 49.72 61.77 -115.27
CA ILE A 181 50.19 62.82 -116.18
C ILE A 181 51.17 63.78 -115.47
N ALA A 182 50.98 64.03 -114.17
CA ALA A 182 51.87 64.86 -113.33
C ALA A 182 53.35 64.48 -113.48
N ASN A 183 53.61 63.19 -113.70
CA ASN A 183 54.95 62.62 -113.77
C ASN A 183 55.46 62.43 -115.20
N SER A 184 54.70 62.84 -116.23
CA SER A 184 55.06 62.63 -117.63
C SER A 184 56.16 63.58 -118.12
N ASP A 185 57.09 63.08 -118.92
CA ASP A 185 58.16 63.90 -119.52
C ASP A 185 57.61 64.96 -120.47
N LYS A 186 56.43 64.70 -121.04
CA LYS A 186 55.69 65.66 -121.86
C LYS A 186 55.29 66.92 -121.07
N LEU A 187 54.81 66.75 -119.84
CA LEU A 187 54.46 67.86 -118.96
C LEU A 187 55.70 68.61 -118.46
N LYS A 188 56.78 67.89 -118.15
CA LYS A 188 58.08 68.51 -117.82
C LYS A 188 58.59 69.39 -118.96
N LYS A 189 58.63 68.85 -120.18
CA LYS A 189 59.05 69.58 -121.38
C LYS A 189 58.17 70.80 -121.65
N TYR A 190 56.86 70.70 -121.37
CA TYR A 190 55.96 71.85 -121.39
C TYR A 190 56.39 72.91 -120.37
N PHE A 191 56.59 72.60 -119.09
CA PHE A 191 56.99 73.65 -118.13
C PHE A 191 58.40 74.22 -118.39
N GLU A 192 59.35 73.42 -118.87
CA GLU A 192 60.69 73.90 -119.26
C GLU A 192 60.63 74.94 -120.39
N LEU A 193 59.88 74.63 -121.46
CA LEU A 193 59.70 75.55 -122.57
C LEU A 193 58.92 76.83 -122.16
N LEU A 194 58.12 76.80 -121.08
CA LEU A 194 57.32 77.95 -120.62
C LEU A 194 58.23 79.04 -120.03
N ASN A 195 59.36 78.63 -119.45
CA ASN A 195 60.30 79.52 -118.77
C ASN A 195 61.29 80.23 -119.71
N LEU A 196 61.41 79.83 -120.99
CA LEU A 196 62.44 80.31 -121.93
C LEU A 196 61.96 81.33 -122.99
N SER A 197 60.68 81.74 -123.02
CA SER A 197 60.09 82.42 -124.18
C SER A 197 60.33 83.94 -124.24
N GLY A 198 60.90 84.41 -125.35
CA GLY A 198 60.96 85.84 -125.71
C GLY A 198 61.83 86.16 -126.93
N LYS A 199 62.84 85.32 -127.25
CA LYS A 199 63.78 85.61 -128.35
C LYS A 199 63.78 84.58 -129.50
N ASP A 200 63.10 83.44 -129.37
CA ASP A 200 63.09 82.37 -130.37
C ASP A 200 61.67 81.96 -130.82
N ARG A 201 61.40 82.16 -132.11
CA ARG A 201 60.07 82.03 -132.71
C ARG A 201 59.64 80.57 -132.88
N GLU A 202 60.58 79.62 -133.01
CA GLU A 202 60.27 78.19 -133.16
C GLU A 202 59.88 77.53 -131.83
N LYS A 203 60.66 77.75 -130.77
CA LYS A 203 60.33 77.21 -129.42
C LYS A 203 59.02 77.73 -128.88
N THR A 204 58.66 78.97 -129.23
CA THR A 204 57.37 79.57 -128.88
C THR A 204 56.19 78.87 -129.60
N LYS A 205 56.39 78.32 -130.81
CA LYS A 205 55.39 77.50 -131.51
C LYS A 205 55.24 76.12 -130.85
N GLU A 206 56.34 75.44 -130.50
CA GLU A 206 56.30 74.11 -129.86
C GLU A 206 55.62 74.17 -128.48
N MET A 207 55.94 75.18 -127.68
CA MET A 207 55.24 75.48 -126.42
C MET A 207 53.72 75.62 -126.62
N LYS A 208 53.29 76.44 -127.60
CA LYS A 208 51.87 76.62 -127.90
C LYS A 208 51.19 75.31 -128.37
N SER A 209 51.93 74.45 -129.06
CA SER A 209 51.46 73.11 -129.45
C SER A 209 51.25 72.21 -128.23
N LEU A 210 52.25 72.09 -127.34
CA LEU A 210 52.14 71.32 -126.09
C LEU A 210 51.07 71.88 -125.14
N ARG A 211 50.88 73.21 -125.11
CA ARG A 211 49.78 73.84 -124.38
C ARG A 211 48.40 73.42 -124.88
N SER A 212 48.32 73.09 -126.16
CA SER A 212 47.08 72.69 -126.84
C SER A 212 46.85 71.17 -126.77
N ASP A 213 47.82 70.41 -126.27
CA ASP A 213 47.71 68.98 -126.08
C ASP A 213 46.66 68.61 -125.02
N PHE A 214 45.88 67.57 -125.29
CA PHE A 214 44.75 67.20 -124.44
C PHE A 214 45.19 66.83 -123.02
N ASP A 215 46.25 66.03 -122.85
CA ASP A 215 46.69 65.55 -121.52
C ASP A 215 47.25 66.70 -120.69
N ILE A 216 48.03 67.60 -121.31
CA ILE A 216 48.56 68.79 -120.64
C ILE A 216 47.43 69.76 -120.28
N LYS A 217 46.46 69.95 -121.16
CA LYS A 217 45.31 70.82 -120.92
C LYS A 217 44.39 70.27 -119.83
N ASP A 218 44.14 68.96 -119.80
CA ASP A 218 43.29 68.31 -118.79
C ASP A 218 43.99 68.25 -117.43
N TYR A 219 45.29 67.96 -117.40
CA TYR A 219 46.12 68.07 -116.20
C TYR A 219 46.07 69.48 -115.60
N LEU A 220 46.37 70.52 -116.40
CA LEU A 220 46.35 71.91 -115.93
C LEU A 220 44.94 72.35 -115.49
N LYS A 221 43.89 71.80 -116.11
CA LYS A 221 42.51 72.06 -115.73
C LYS A 221 42.14 71.37 -114.41
N PHE A 222 42.62 70.15 -114.18
CA PHE A 222 42.38 69.38 -112.97
C PHE A 222 43.19 69.92 -111.79
N GLU A 223 44.48 70.25 -112.01
CA GLU A 223 45.36 70.94 -111.05
C GLU A 223 44.71 72.23 -110.54
N ARG A 224 44.18 73.03 -111.47
CA ARG A 224 43.49 74.29 -111.14
C ARG A 224 42.04 74.07 -110.69
N SER A 225 41.57 72.83 -110.65
CA SER A 225 40.20 72.56 -110.26
C SER A 225 40.03 72.81 -108.77
N HIS A 226 38.94 73.51 -108.44
CA HIS A 226 38.58 73.75 -107.05
C HIS A 226 38.45 72.45 -106.25
N LYS A 227 38.00 71.37 -106.92
CA LYS A 227 37.84 70.04 -106.35
C LYS A 227 39.18 69.39 -105.96
N TYR A 228 40.19 69.41 -106.84
CA TYR A 228 41.51 68.86 -106.54
C TYR A 228 42.24 69.64 -105.44
N ARG A 229 42.14 70.98 -105.45
CA ARG A 229 42.68 71.82 -104.36
C ARG A 229 42.14 71.39 -102.99
N ILE A 230 40.81 71.22 -102.87
CA ILE A 230 40.19 70.77 -101.62
C ILE A 230 40.58 69.33 -101.28
N TYR A 231 40.74 68.45 -102.28
CA TYR A 231 41.23 67.08 -102.06
C TYR A 231 42.65 67.06 -101.47
N SER A 232 43.58 67.82 -102.05
CA SER A 232 44.94 67.96 -101.54
C SER A 232 44.97 68.53 -100.13
N GLU A 233 44.13 69.55 -99.84
CA GLU A 233 43.95 70.09 -98.48
C GLU A 233 43.36 69.05 -97.52
N ALA A 234 42.53 68.11 -98.01
CA ALA A 234 41.86 67.12 -97.17
C ALA A 234 42.78 66.00 -96.69
N ILE A 235 43.77 65.57 -97.52
CA ILE A 235 44.67 64.44 -97.22
C ILE A 235 45.39 64.65 -95.88
N ASP A 236 45.95 65.84 -95.67
CA ASP A 236 46.68 66.18 -94.44
C ASP A 236 45.80 66.84 -93.37
N SER A 237 44.48 66.90 -93.59
CA SER A 237 43.57 67.57 -92.67
C SER A 237 43.29 66.75 -91.41
N TYR A 238 43.32 67.42 -90.25
CA TYR A 238 42.84 66.86 -89.00
C TYR A 238 41.40 66.34 -89.09
N ILE A 239 40.56 67.01 -89.89
CA ILE A 239 39.15 66.66 -90.11
C ILE A 239 39.00 65.25 -90.70
N LEU A 240 39.82 64.90 -91.70
CA LEU A 240 39.81 63.58 -92.31
C LEU A 240 40.39 62.51 -91.36
N LYS A 241 41.48 62.82 -90.67
CA LYS A 241 42.09 61.92 -89.67
C LYS A 241 41.07 61.54 -88.58
N ARG A 242 40.38 62.52 -88.01
CA ARG A 242 39.35 62.33 -86.99
C ARG A 242 38.11 61.55 -87.51
N TYR A 243 37.72 61.78 -88.77
CA TYR A 243 36.64 61.00 -89.40
C TYR A 243 37.00 59.50 -89.49
N ASN A 244 38.23 59.19 -89.89
CA ASN A 244 38.71 57.81 -90.01
C ASN A 244 38.88 57.12 -88.65
N GLU A 245 39.21 57.85 -87.58
CA GLU A 245 39.23 57.34 -86.19
C GLU A 245 37.82 56.99 -85.69
N LEU A 246 36.83 57.87 -85.91
CA LEU A 246 35.48 57.69 -85.40
C LEU A 246 34.66 56.65 -86.18
N LYS A 247 34.94 56.48 -87.48
CA LYS A 247 34.21 55.57 -88.36
C LYS A 247 34.12 54.12 -87.83
N PRO A 248 35.23 53.41 -87.52
CA PRO A 248 35.17 52.03 -87.02
C PRO A 248 34.49 51.94 -85.64
N MET A 249 34.61 52.97 -84.80
CA MET A 249 33.96 53.03 -83.49
C MET A 249 32.44 53.14 -83.61
N VAL A 250 31.94 54.14 -84.34
CA VAL A 250 30.50 54.41 -84.50
C VAL A 250 29.79 53.32 -85.31
N GLU A 251 30.48 52.68 -86.26
CA GLU A 251 29.91 51.62 -87.09
C GLU A 251 29.95 50.22 -86.45
N SER A 252 30.67 50.06 -85.33
CA SER A 252 30.79 48.81 -84.57
C SER A 252 29.44 48.27 -84.06
N LYS A 253 29.37 46.95 -83.83
CA LYS A 253 28.15 46.31 -83.30
C LYS A 253 27.91 46.72 -81.84
N GLU A 254 28.99 46.89 -81.09
CA GLU A 254 29.02 47.24 -79.67
C GLU A 254 28.45 48.65 -79.47
N PHE A 255 28.90 49.61 -80.27
CA PHE A 255 28.39 50.98 -80.24
C PHE A 255 26.90 51.04 -80.59
N LYS A 256 26.47 50.37 -81.66
CA LYS A 256 25.06 50.29 -82.04
C LYS A 256 24.19 49.68 -80.94
N LYS A 257 24.66 48.61 -80.28
CA LYS A 257 23.97 48.00 -79.13
C LYS A 257 23.87 48.96 -77.95
N ARG A 258 24.96 49.69 -77.65
CA ARG A 258 24.99 50.70 -76.57
C ARG A 258 24.01 51.84 -76.85
N VAL A 259 23.98 52.34 -78.08
CA VAL A 259 23.01 53.37 -78.51
C VAL A 259 21.56 52.87 -78.38
N LEU A 260 21.26 51.64 -78.80
CA LEU A 260 19.93 51.04 -78.64
C LEU A 260 19.53 50.93 -77.16
N PHE A 261 20.45 50.51 -76.29
CA PHE A 261 20.24 50.45 -74.85
C PHE A 261 19.99 51.83 -74.24
N LEU A 262 20.78 52.86 -74.60
CA LEU A 262 20.62 54.23 -74.09
C LEU A 262 19.33 54.91 -74.56
N LYS A 263 18.84 54.54 -75.76
CA LYS A 263 17.57 55.02 -76.33
C LYS A 263 16.34 54.27 -75.77
N ASP A 264 16.52 53.09 -75.17
CA ASP A 264 15.42 52.32 -74.60
C ASP A 264 14.87 52.98 -73.33
N LYS A 265 13.66 53.54 -73.45
CA LYS A 265 12.94 54.17 -72.34
C LYS A 265 12.48 53.16 -71.28
N LYS A 266 12.42 51.87 -71.62
CA LYS A 266 12.01 50.77 -70.73
C LYS A 266 13.18 49.89 -70.25
N LYS A 267 14.41 50.39 -70.35
CA LYS A 267 15.61 49.62 -70.00
C LYS A 267 15.66 49.19 -68.54
N PHE A 268 15.15 50.03 -67.63
CA PHE A 268 15.09 49.69 -66.21
C PHE A 268 14.12 48.54 -65.96
N GLU A 269 12.96 48.52 -66.62
CA GLU A 269 11.96 47.46 -66.53
C GLU A 269 12.49 46.12 -67.07
N LYS A 270 13.54 46.12 -67.89
CA LYS A 270 14.24 44.92 -68.37
C LYS A 270 15.42 44.50 -67.48
N SER A 271 15.79 45.31 -66.49
CA SER A 271 16.92 45.05 -65.60
C SER A 271 16.65 43.95 -64.58
N ASP A 272 17.72 43.35 -64.06
CA ASP A 272 17.65 42.39 -62.96
C ASP A 272 17.04 43.02 -61.69
N ALA A 273 17.37 44.28 -61.41
CA ALA A 273 16.82 45.01 -60.27
C ALA A 273 15.28 45.13 -60.33
N TYR A 274 14.71 45.37 -61.51
CA TYR A 274 13.25 45.41 -61.67
C TYR A 274 12.61 44.02 -61.57
N LYS A 275 13.27 42.97 -62.09
CA LYS A 275 12.83 41.58 -61.90
C LYS A 275 12.76 41.20 -60.42
N LYS A 276 13.79 41.55 -59.64
CA LYS A 276 13.84 41.38 -58.18
C LYS A 276 12.70 42.11 -57.47
N PHE A 277 12.40 43.36 -57.84
CA PHE A 277 11.26 44.11 -57.30
C PHE A 277 9.89 43.47 -57.67
N ARG A 278 9.72 42.99 -58.90
CA ARG A 278 8.52 42.26 -59.32
C ARG A 278 8.33 40.98 -58.52
N ARG A 279 9.40 40.21 -58.35
CA ARG A 279 9.41 38.99 -57.53
C ARG A 279 9.05 39.29 -56.07
N LEU A 280 9.55 40.38 -55.49
CA LEU A 280 9.14 40.85 -54.17
C LEU A 280 7.63 41.12 -54.08
N LYS A 281 7.05 41.79 -55.09
CA LYS A 281 5.60 42.07 -55.15
C LYS A 281 4.75 40.81 -55.29
N GLU A 282 5.24 39.81 -56.01
CA GLU A 282 4.60 38.50 -56.12
C GLU A 282 4.66 37.74 -54.78
N LEU A 283 5.85 37.67 -54.17
CA LEU A 283 6.04 37.03 -52.87
C LEU A 283 5.22 37.70 -51.77
N SER A 284 5.18 39.05 -51.72
CA SER A 284 4.36 39.79 -50.73
C SER A 284 2.86 39.53 -50.88
N SER A 285 2.42 39.10 -52.07
CA SER A 285 1.04 38.74 -52.35
C SER A 285 0.70 37.29 -51.97
N SER A 286 1.71 36.43 -51.80
CA SER A 286 1.55 35.02 -51.42
C SER A 286 0.87 34.85 -50.07
N ALA A 287 -0.03 33.87 -49.98
CA ALA A 287 -0.72 33.51 -48.74
C ALA A 287 0.26 33.19 -47.59
N ASP A 288 1.34 32.46 -47.88
CA ASP A 288 2.35 32.12 -46.87
C ASP A 288 3.09 33.32 -46.29
N ILE A 289 3.51 34.27 -47.14
CA ILE A 289 4.21 35.48 -46.67
C ILE A 289 3.25 36.36 -45.87
N LYS A 290 2.00 36.53 -46.34
CA LYS A 290 0.97 37.27 -45.61
C LYS A 290 0.68 36.64 -44.24
N PHE A 291 0.56 35.30 -44.20
CA PHE A 291 0.39 34.57 -42.95
C PHE A 291 1.61 34.76 -42.04
N TYR A 292 2.82 34.54 -42.53
CA TYR A 292 4.07 34.70 -41.77
C TYR A 292 4.17 36.09 -41.13
N LEU A 293 3.94 37.15 -41.91
CA LEU A 293 4.00 38.53 -41.43
C LEU A 293 2.91 38.85 -40.40
N LYS A 294 1.69 38.36 -40.61
CA LYS A 294 0.55 38.61 -39.70
C LYS A 294 0.68 37.82 -38.41
N TYR A 295 0.95 36.52 -38.52
CA TYR A 295 1.06 35.61 -37.39
C TYR A 295 2.31 35.89 -36.56
N GLY A 296 3.44 36.24 -37.21
CA GLY A 296 4.66 36.70 -36.56
C GLY A 296 4.50 37.93 -35.67
N LYS A 297 3.50 38.79 -35.97
CA LYS A 297 3.14 39.97 -35.17
C LYS A 297 1.97 39.72 -34.20
N SER A 298 1.44 38.50 -34.15
CA SER A 298 0.29 38.20 -33.31
C SER A 298 0.67 38.23 -31.83
N SER A 299 -0.18 38.83 -31.01
CA SER A 299 0.01 38.85 -29.55
C SER A 299 -0.03 37.46 -28.93
N ILE A 300 -0.69 36.50 -29.59
CA ILE A 300 -0.79 35.11 -29.10
C ILE A 300 0.51 34.32 -29.32
N LEU A 301 1.19 34.51 -30.45
CA LEU A 301 2.51 33.94 -30.69
C LEU A 301 3.56 34.57 -29.77
N LYS A 302 3.48 35.89 -29.56
CA LYS A 302 4.33 36.58 -28.57
C LYS A 302 4.16 35.96 -27.18
N ASN A 303 2.92 35.81 -26.70
CA ASN A 303 2.64 35.15 -25.42
C ASN A 303 3.21 33.73 -25.36
N TYR A 304 3.14 32.96 -26.46
CA TYR A 304 3.72 31.61 -26.48
C TYR A 304 5.22 31.62 -26.17
N TYR A 305 6.02 32.43 -26.88
CA TYR A 305 7.45 32.53 -26.61
C TYR A 305 7.76 33.15 -25.25
N ASP A 306 7.03 34.21 -24.86
CA ASP A 306 7.19 34.87 -23.56
C ASP A 306 6.86 33.95 -22.37
N THR A 307 6.12 32.86 -22.59
CA THR A 307 5.68 31.93 -21.53
C THR A 307 6.46 30.62 -21.53
N ARG A 308 6.95 30.16 -22.70
CA ARG A 308 7.55 28.84 -22.88
C ARG A 308 8.67 28.54 -21.88
N ASP A 309 9.46 29.56 -21.54
CA ASP A 309 10.65 29.40 -20.71
C ASP A 309 10.49 30.09 -19.32
N THR A 310 9.24 30.29 -18.87
CA THR A 310 8.93 30.96 -17.59
C THR A 310 8.78 29.98 -16.43
N ASP A 311 9.15 30.44 -15.24
CA ASP A 311 9.01 29.64 -14.02
C ASP A 311 7.53 29.39 -13.65
N ILE A 312 6.61 30.28 -14.03
CA ILE A 312 5.17 30.06 -13.83
C ILE A 312 4.65 28.86 -14.65
N LEU A 313 5.19 28.62 -15.85
CA LEU A 313 4.82 27.46 -16.66
C LEU A 313 5.45 26.17 -16.11
N LYS A 314 6.70 26.23 -15.65
CA LYS A 314 7.36 25.09 -14.98
C LYS A 314 6.59 24.67 -13.73
N HIS A 315 6.27 25.62 -12.85
CA HIS A 315 5.49 25.37 -11.64
C HIS A 315 4.10 24.81 -11.95
N PHE A 316 3.44 25.30 -13.01
CA PHE A 316 2.18 24.71 -13.47
C PHE A 316 2.33 23.24 -13.87
N GLN A 317 3.41 22.89 -14.58
CA GLN A 317 3.68 21.50 -14.99
C GLN A 317 3.99 20.62 -13.77
N GLU A 318 4.83 21.09 -12.85
CA GLU A 318 5.12 20.40 -11.58
C GLU A 318 3.85 20.12 -10.78
N LEU A 319 2.98 21.13 -10.62
CA LEU A 319 1.69 20.97 -9.96
C LEU A 319 0.76 20.03 -10.74
N SER A 320 0.73 20.11 -12.07
CA SER A 320 -0.05 19.21 -12.93
C SER A 320 0.37 17.76 -12.73
N ASP A 321 1.66 17.47 -12.75
CA ASP A 321 2.22 16.13 -12.55
C ASP A 321 1.94 15.64 -11.12
N ARG A 322 2.10 16.52 -10.13
CA ARG A 322 1.79 16.20 -8.73
C ARG A 322 0.32 15.86 -8.52
N VAL A 323 -0.62 16.68 -9.00
CA VAL A 323 -2.06 16.44 -8.79
C VAL A 323 -2.62 15.28 -9.63
N SER A 324 -1.94 14.93 -10.72
CA SER A 324 -2.30 13.76 -11.55
C SER A 324 -1.60 12.48 -11.12
N SER A 325 -0.63 12.55 -10.20
CA SER A 325 0.04 11.39 -9.64
C SER A 325 -0.94 10.47 -8.90
N GLU A 326 -0.68 9.16 -8.98
CA GLU A 326 -1.48 8.16 -8.27
C GLU A 326 -1.43 8.37 -6.74
N GLU A 327 -0.28 8.82 -6.22
CA GLU A 327 -0.09 9.16 -4.81
C GLU A 327 -1.06 10.25 -4.35
N PHE A 328 -1.13 11.37 -5.07
CA PHE A 328 -2.02 12.48 -4.73
C PHE A 328 -3.50 12.07 -4.84
N ILE A 329 -3.86 11.32 -5.88
CA ILE A 329 -5.23 10.83 -6.07
C ILE A 329 -5.65 9.92 -4.90
N LYS A 330 -4.79 8.96 -4.52
CA LYS A 330 -5.03 8.06 -3.38
C LYS A 330 -5.12 8.85 -2.07
N ARG A 331 -4.20 9.80 -1.86
CA ARG A 331 -4.16 10.63 -0.66
C ARG A 331 -5.41 11.49 -0.52
N LYS A 332 -5.82 12.16 -1.59
CA LYS A 332 -7.07 12.92 -1.65
C LYS A 332 -8.28 12.05 -1.33
N ALA A 333 -8.41 10.89 -1.98
CA ALA A 333 -9.51 9.96 -1.74
C ALA A 333 -9.56 9.51 -0.26
N TYR A 334 -8.41 9.23 0.35
CA TYR A 334 -8.31 8.89 1.77
C TYR A 334 -8.73 10.05 2.70
N LEU A 335 -8.32 11.28 2.38
CA LEU A 335 -8.67 12.47 3.16
C LEU A 335 -10.17 12.82 3.05
N GLU A 336 -10.78 12.58 1.89
CA GLU A 336 -12.22 12.76 1.63
C GLU A 336 -13.09 11.64 2.21
N ASP A 337 -12.54 10.44 2.46
CA ASP A 337 -13.30 9.31 2.98
C ASP A 337 -13.76 9.53 4.45
N PRO A 338 -15.08 9.63 4.72
CA PRO A 338 -15.59 9.79 6.08
C PRO A 338 -15.45 8.52 6.92
N GLU A 339 -15.32 7.35 6.29
CA GLU A 339 -15.22 6.04 6.93
C GLU A 339 -13.79 5.49 6.98
N LYS A 340 -12.76 6.31 6.69
CA LYS A 340 -11.34 5.89 6.68
C LYS A 340 -10.90 5.14 7.94
N TRP A 341 -11.44 5.49 9.12
CA TRP A 341 -11.16 4.77 10.36
C TRP A 341 -11.59 3.30 10.25
N LYS A 342 -12.75 3.01 9.67
CA LYS A 342 -13.25 1.64 9.50
C LYS A 342 -12.39 0.79 8.57
N LYS A 343 -11.55 1.43 7.75
CA LYS A 343 -10.62 0.79 6.82
C LYS A 343 -9.20 0.66 7.38
N SER A 344 -8.94 1.16 8.59
CA SER A 344 -7.62 1.09 9.21
C SER A 344 -7.41 -0.25 9.92
N GLU A 345 -6.15 -0.67 10.04
CA GLU A 345 -5.80 -1.91 10.77
C GLU A 345 -6.20 -1.82 12.25
N GLU A 346 -6.10 -0.63 12.85
CA GLU A 346 -6.49 -0.38 14.23
C GLU A 346 -7.97 -0.64 14.49
N PHE A 347 -8.84 -0.35 13.51
CA PHE A 347 -10.26 -0.65 13.64
C PHE A 347 -10.56 -2.15 13.62
N ALA A 348 -9.81 -2.93 12.84
CA ALA A 348 -9.93 -4.40 12.85
C ALA A 348 -9.61 -4.96 14.24
N GLY A 349 -8.57 -4.44 14.90
CA GLY A 349 -8.25 -4.76 16.29
C GLY A 349 -9.39 -4.40 17.26
N GLU A 350 -9.96 -3.20 17.14
CA GLU A 350 -11.10 -2.74 17.95
C GLU A 350 -12.35 -3.62 17.78
N GLN A 351 -12.65 -4.05 16.55
CA GLN A 351 -13.75 -4.99 16.27
C GLN A 351 -13.48 -6.35 16.91
N ARG A 352 -12.29 -6.91 16.71
CA ARG A 352 -11.91 -8.20 17.28
C ARG A 352 -12.01 -8.22 18.81
N TYR A 353 -11.52 -7.18 19.48
CA TYR A 353 -11.68 -7.03 20.93
C TYR A 353 -13.15 -6.96 21.34
N SER A 354 -13.96 -6.16 20.63
CA SER A 354 -15.40 -6.02 20.90
C SER A 354 -16.17 -7.33 20.73
N GLU A 355 -15.80 -8.16 19.76
CA GLU A 355 -16.34 -9.50 19.56
C GLU A 355 -15.90 -10.46 20.66
N MET A 356 -14.61 -10.51 20.99
CA MET A 356 -14.06 -11.38 22.04
C MET A 356 -14.69 -11.07 23.40
N LYS A 357 -14.94 -9.79 23.70
CA LYS A 357 -15.60 -9.33 24.94
C LYS A 357 -16.99 -9.93 25.13
N LYS A 358 -17.66 -10.35 24.05
CA LYS A 358 -19.00 -10.95 24.09
C LYS A 358 -18.98 -12.49 24.13
N ARG A 359 -17.81 -13.12 24.00
CA ARG A 359 -17.71 -14.60 23.98
C ARG A 359 -18.13 -15.18 25.34
N PRO A 360 -19.08 -16.14 25.39
CA PRO A 360 -19.66 -16.59 26.65
C PRO A 360 -18.65 -17.12 27.67
N HIS A 361 -17.60 -17.83 27.24
CA HIS A 361 -16.60 -18.39 28.13
C HIS A 361 -15.64 -17.34 28.68
N LEU A 362 -15.27 -16.30 27.92
CA LEU A 362 -14.51 -15.15 28.42
C LEU A 362 -15.33 -14.34 29.42
N VAL A 363 -16.61 -14.07 29.11
CA VAL A 363 -17.53 -13.38 30.04
C VAL A 363 -17.64 -14.16 31.35
N LYS A 364 -17.83 -15.48 31.29
CA LYS A 364 -17.85 -16.34 32.48
C LYS A 364 -16.52 -16.34 33.22
N TYR A 365 -15.39 -16.37 32.50
CA TYR A 365 -14.07 -16.32 33.09
C TYR A 365 -13.88 -15.04 33.92
N PHE A 366 -14.12 -13.86 33.34
CA PHE A 366 -14.01 -12.59 34.07
C PHE A 366 -15.05 -12.47 35.19
N LYS A 367 -16.26 -13.02 35.03
CA LYS A 367 -17.26 -13.09 36.10
C LYS A 367 -16.76 -13.90 37.31
N TYR A 368 -16.03 -14.99 37.08
CA TYR A 368 -15.64 -15.92 38.14
C TYR A 368 -14.23 -15.72 38.67
N LYS A 369 -13.33 -15.08 37.90
CA LYS A 369 -11.92 -14.87 38.24
C LYS A 369 -11.75 -14.30 39.65
N ASP A 370 -12.51 -13.25 39.95
CA ASP A 370 -12.45 -12.54 41.23
C ASP A 370 -13.56 -12.97 42.21
N SER A 371 -14.20 -14.12 41.96
CA SER A 371 -15.27 -14.67 42.79
C SER A 371 -14.81 -15.84 43.66
N ASN A 372 -15.59 -16.15 44.70
CA ASN A 372 -15.42 -17.34 45.54
C ASN A 372 -16.08 -18.61 44.97
N ARG A 373 -16.60 -18.56 43.74
CA ARG A 373 -17.38 -19.65 43.11
C ARG A 373 -16.63 -20.98 43.15
N PHE A 374 -15.32 -20.94 42.94
CA PHE A 374 -14.44 -22.12 42.85
C PHE A 374 -13.54 -22.30 44.09
N ASP A 375 -13.84 -21.63 45.20
CA ASP A 375 -13.04 -21.70 46.44
C ASP A 375 -12.83 -23.13 46.92
N PHE A 376 -13.84 -24.00 46.76
CA PHE A 376 -13.71 -25.40 47.14
C PHE A 376 -12.52 -26.06 46.42
N PHE A 377 -12.42 -25.92 45.09
CA PHE A 377 -11.33 -26.53 44.31
C PHE A 377 -9.98 -25.84 44.49
N LYS A 378 -9.98 -24.56 44.88
CA LYS A 378 -8.77 -23.82 45.25
C LYS A 378 -8.22 -24.26 46.61
N LYS A 379 -9.09 -24.59 47.56
CA LYS A 379 -8.74 -24.92 48.95
C LYS A 379 -8.53 -26.41 49.20
N TRP A 380 -9.29 -27.25 48.50
CA TRP A 380 -9.36 -28.68 48.75
C TRP A 380 -8.82 -29.47 47.56
N GLU A 381 -8.09 -30.53 47.86
CA GLU A 381 -7.71 -31.56 46.90
C GLU A 381 -8.22 -32.93 47.37
N LEU A 382 -8.56 -33.76 46.40
CA LEU A 382 -9.02 -35.11 46.65
C LEU A 382 -7.84 -35.96 47.14
N SER A 383 -7.95 -36.51 48.34
CA SER A 383 -6.90 -37.32 48.98
C SER A 383 -7.20 -38.82 48.95
N PHE A 384 -8.48 -39.19 48.88
CA PHE A 384 -8.92 -40.58 48.72
C PHE A 384 -10.28 -40.60 48.03
N GLU A 385 -10.47 -41.56 47.15
CA GLU A 385 -11.81 -41.88 46.64
C GLU A 385 -11.95 -43.35 46.30
N ASP A 386 -13.16 -43.85 46.44
CA ASP A 386 -13.58 -45.08 45.79
C ASP A 386 -15.07 -45.01 45.50
N ASP A 387 -15.45 -45.33 44.27
CA ASP A 387 -16.85 -45.41 43.82
C ASP A 387 -17.38 -46.86 43.83
N PHE A 388 -16.51 -47.83 44.16
CA PHE A 388 -16.80 -49.26 44.15
C PHE A 388 -17.36 -49.76 42.82
N SER A 389 -16.88 -49.19 41.70
CA SER A 389 -17.26 -49.59 40.34
C SER A 389 -16.80 -50.99 39.96
N GLY A 390 -15.72 -51.50 40.57
CA GLY A 390 -15.17 -52.83 40.33
C GLY A 390 -16.07 -53.97 40.84
N LYS A 391 -15.90 -55.17 40.26
CA LYS A 391 -16.58 -56.40 40.70
C LYS A 391 -16.05 -56.94 42.03
N GLU A 392 -14.81 -56.61 42.36
CA GLU A 392 -14.14 -57.00 43.61
C GLU A 392 -13.65 -55.76 44.36
N LEU A 393 -13.48 -55.91 45.67
CA LEU A 393 -12.94 -54.88 46.54
C LEU A 393 -11.48 -54.59 46.15
N LYS A 394 -11.16 -53.30 45.94
CA LYS A 394 -9.80 -52.84 45.63
C LYS A 394 -8.87 -53.06 46.81
N LYS A 395 -8.09 -54.15 46.78
CA LYS A 395 -7.21 -54.58 47.90
C LYS A 395 -6.07 -53.60 48.19
N ASP A 396 -5.69 -52.78 47.22
CA ASP A 396 -4.75 -51.65 47.39
C ASP A 396 -5.35 -50.52 48.24
N LYS A 397 -6.69 -50.38 48.26
CA LYS A 397 -7.41 -49.35 49.03
C LYS A 397 -8.03 -49.87 50.31
N TRP A 398 -8.48 -51.12 50.35
CA TRP A 398 -9.27 -51.65 51.44
C TRP A 398 -8.74 -52.99 51.94
N SER A 399 -8.70 -53.14 53.25
CA SER A 399 -8.45 -54.37 53.98
C SER A 399 -9.75 -54.90 54.58
N VAL A 400 -9.98 -56.22 54.50
CA VAL A 400 -11.08 -56.91 55.19
C VAL A 400 -10.79 -57.17 56.67
N LEU A 401 -9.56 -56.88 57.11
CA LEU A 401 -9.11 -56.94 58.50
C LEU A 401 -9.02 -55.52 59.06
N SER A 402 -9.45 -55.34 60.31
CA SER A 402 -9.15 -54.14 61.09
C SER A 402 -7.68 -54.10 61.54
N VAL A 403 -7.17 -52.94 61.96
CA VAL A 403 -5.80 -52.79 62.51
C VAL A 403 -5.48 -53.85 63.55
N TRP A 404 -6.41 -54.07 64.48
CA TRP A 404 -6.23 -54.99 65.60
C TRP A 404 -6.38 -56.45 65.18
N SER A 405 -7.24 -56.76 64.22
CA SER A 405 -7.40 -58.11 63.68
C SER A 405 -6.12 -58.59 63.00
N GLU A 406 -5.46 -57.70 62.27
CA GLU A 406 -4.18 -58.02 61.63
C GLU A 406 -3.03 -58.07 62.65
N LYS A 407 -2.89 -57.05 63.49
CA LYS A 407 -1.73 -56.93 64.40
C LYS A 407 -1.70 -57.96 65.52
N LEU A 408 -2.85 -58.48 65.94
CA LEU A 408 -2.95 -59.41 67.06
C LEU A 408 -3.14 -60.86 66.58
N PRO A 409 -4.36 -61.35 66.24
CA PRO A 409 -4.54 -62.75 65.87
C PRO A 409 -4.25 -63.05 64.38
N GLY A 410 -3.97 -62.03 63.55
CA GLY A 410 -3.78 -62.17 62.10
C GLY A 410 -5.04 -62.53 61.31
N LYS A 411 -6.22 -62.46 61.95
CA LYS A 411 -7.54 -62.81 61.38
C LYS A 411 -8.65 -62.06 62.09
N ASN A 412 -9.83 -62.00 61.50
CA ASN A 412 -10.96 -61.31 62.11
C ASN A 412 -11.42 -61.96 63.44
N PHE A 413 -11.84 -61.11 64.38
CA PHE A 413 -12.44 -61.51 65.65
C PHE A 413 -13.59 -60.56 66.03
N SER A 414 -14.49 -61.02 66.89
CA SER A 414 -15.63 -60.26 67.39
C SER A 414 -15.48 -59.90 68.87
N LEU A 415 -16.15 -58.84 69.32
CA LEU A 415 -16.11 -58.41 70.72
C LEU A 415 -17.16 -59.18 71.56
N PRO A 416 -17.00 -59.22 72.90
CA PRO A 416 -18.04 -59.77 73.77
C PRO A 416 -19.40 -59.12 73.50
N GLY A 417 -20.42 -59.95 73.22
CA GLY A 417 -21.78 -59.52 72.92
C GLY A 417 -22.10 -59.39 71.43
N ASP A 418 -21.11 -59.41 70.54
CA ASP A 418 -21.36 -59.49 69.10
C ASP A 418 -21.83 -60.90 68.73
N LEU A 419 -22.96 -61.01 68.03
CA LEU A 419 -23.56 -62.30 67.61
C LEU A 419 -23.07 -62.77 66.24
N ASN A 420 -22.20 -62.00 65.58
CA ASN A 420 -21.65 -62.32 64.27
C ASN A 420 -20.16 -62.58 64.31
N LYS A 421 -19.68 -63.41 63.37
CA LYS A 421 -18.28 -63.44 62.93
C LYS A 421 -18.07 -62.42 61.80
N PHE A 422 -16.93 -61.73 61.79
CA PHE A 422 -16.46 -61.03 60.60
C PHE A 422 -15.72 -62.00 59.65
N THR A 423 -16.12 -62.01 58.39
CA THR A 423 -15.53 -62.87 57.35
C THR A 423 -14.39 -62.19 56.61
N GLU A 424 -13.57 -62.94 55.88
CA GLU A 424 -12.40 -62.43 55.15
C GLU A 424 -12.76 -61.98 53.71
N GLY A 425 -13.97 -61.44 53.56
CA GLY A 425 -14.48 -60.87 52.32
C GLY A 425 -15.74 -61.53 51.77
N GLU A 426 -16.15 -62.68 52.30
CA GLU A 426 -17.31 -63.44 51.81
C GLU A 426 -18.64 -62.68 51.97
N ASN A 427 -18.72 -61.80 52.97
CA ASN A 427 -19.86 -60.91 53.21
C ASN A 427 -19.72 -59.52 52.54
N ILE A 428 -18.68 -59.31 51.72
CA ILE A 428 -18.42 -58.07 50.99
C ILE A 428 -18.72 -58.28 49.50
N LYS A 429 -19.53 -57.39 48.92
CA LYS A 429 -19.78 -57.34 47.48
C LYS A 429 -19.55 -55.93 46.96
N THR A 430 -18.97 -55.82 45.77
CA THR A 430 -18.80 -54.54 45.07
C THR A 430 -19.35 -54.65 43.65
N GLU A 431 -20.27 -53.75 43.30
CA GLU A 431 -20.75 -53.57 41.92
C GLU A 431 -21.50 -52.23 41.83
N ARG A 432 -20.76 -51.15 41.57
CA ARG A 432 -21.22 -49.73 41.64
C ARG A 432 -21.55 -49.22 43.05
N ARG A 433 -21.28 -50.03 44.07
CA ARG A 433 -21.46 -49.75 45.50
C ARG A 433 -20.82 -50.86 46.31
N LEU A 434 -20.34 -50.52 47.49
CA LEU A 434 -20.01 -51.47 48.54
C LEU A 434 -21.29 -51.98 49.20
N ILE A 435 -21.41 -53.29 49.35
CA ILE A 435 -22.46 -53.96 50.10
C ILE A 435 -21.81 -54.86 51.14
N ILE A 436 -22.03 -54.55 52.41
CA ILE A 436 -21.79 -55.49 53.52
C ILE A 436 -23.11 -56.22 53.76
N GLU A 437 -23.09 -57.54 53.57
CA GLU A 437 -24.28 -58.38 53.66
C GLU A 437 -24.20 -59.26 54.90
N THR A 438 -24.98 -58.96 55.93
CA THR A 438 -25.06 -59.78 57.13
C THR A 438 -26.06 -60.91 56.92
N ARG A 439 -25.63 -62.16 57.15
CA ARG A 439 -26.41 -63.38 56.90
C ARG A 439 -26.56 -64.19 58.18
N LYS A 440 -27.64 -64.97 58.27
CA LYS A 440 -27.81 -65.99 59.31
C LYS A 440 -27.17 -67.27 58.80
N GLU A 441 -26.01 -67.57 59.32
CA GLU A 441 -25.11 -68.62 58.86
C GLU A 441 -24.21 -69.01 60.03
N ARG A 442 -24.30 -70.27 60.45
CA ARG A 442 -23.46 -70.77 61.54
C ARG A 442 -22.01 -70.85 61.08
N SER A 443 -21.13 -70.19 61.82
CA SER A 443 -19.69 -70.22 61.56
C SER A 443 -18.89 -70.16 62.86
N GLU A 444 -17.74 -70.84 62.88
CA GLU A 444 -16.75 -70.71 63.93
C GLU A 444 -15.82 -69.53 63.65
N GLY A 445 -15.51 -68.75 64.70
CA GLY A 445 -14.60 -67.60 64.65
C GLY A 445 -13.92 -67.37 65.98
N LEU A 446 -13.38 -66.17 66.19
CA LEU A 446 -12.75 -65.78 67.44
C LEU A 446 -13.58 -64.71 68.17
N THR A 447 -13.68 -64.82 69.49
CA THR A 447 -14.12 -63.73 70.37
C THR A 447 -12.97 -63.28 71.24
N TRP A 448 -12.81 -61.97 71.41
CA TRP A 448 -11.89 -61.42 72.40
C TRP A 448 -12.47 -61.57 73.81
N ASN A 449 -11.74 -62.23 74.70
CA ASN A 449 -12.06 -62.36 76.12
C ASN A 449 -10.99 -61.62 76.96
N PRO A 450 -11.36 -60.68 77.84
CA PRO A 450 -10.39 -59.94 78.65
C PRO A 450 -9.49 -60.81 79.54
N ALA A 451 -9.94 -61.99 79.97
CA ALA A 451 -9.19 -62.89 80.84
C ALA A 451 -8.42 -63.97 80.06
N ALA A 452 -8.96 -64.46 78.95
CA ALA A 452 -8.43 -65.62 78.21
C ALA A 452 -7.83 -65.28 76.83
N GLY A 453 -7.87 -64.01 76.40
CA GLY A 453 -7.44 -63.62 75.06
C GLY A 453 -8.42 -64.04 73.98
N PHE A 454 -7.94 -64.51 72.82
CA PHE A 454 -8.80 -64.93 71.72
C PHE A 454 -9.26 -66.38 71.89
N ILE A 455 -10.57 -66.59 72.03
CA ILE A 455 -11.16 -67.93 72.17
C ILE A 455 -12.00 -68.30 70.95
N PRO A 456 -12.01 -69.58 70.52
CA PRO A 456 -12.95 -70.07 69.51
C PRO A 456 -14.39 -69.92 69.99
N THR A 457 -15.24 -69.36 69.13
CA THR A 457 -16.66 -69.14 69.41
C THR A 457 -17.50 -69.52 68.20
N GLN A 458 -18.63 -70.19 68.44
CA GLN A 458 -19.63 -70.43 67.41
C GLN A 458 -20.58 -69.23 67.32
N PHE A 459 -20.73 -68.68 66.12
CA PHE A 459 -21.64 -67.57 65.83
C PHE A 459 -22.79 -68.05 64.94
N ASP A 460 -23.99 -67.52 65.15
CA ASP A 460 -25.16 -67.78 64.30
C ASP A 460 -25.24 -66.84 63.09
N TYR A 461 -24.39 -65.81 63.05
CA TYR A 461 -24.38 -64.80 61.99
C TYR A 461 -22.98 -64.58 61.39
N THR A 462 -22.93 -64.25 60.11
CA THR A 462 -21.74 -63.76 59.41
C THR A 462 -21.96 -62.32 58.95
N SER A 463 -20.92 -61.49 59.01
CA SER A 463 -20.95 -60.10 58.58
C SER A 463 -19.59 -59.66 58.03
N GLY A 464 -19.52 -58.44 57.52
CA GLY A 464 -18.30 -57.90 56.91
C GLY A 464 -17.77 -56.65 57.59
N LEU A 465 -16.46 -56.47 57.42
CA LEU A 465 -15.71 -55.28 57.77
C LEU A 465 -14.81 -54.92 56.59
N VAL A 466 -14.69 -53.64 56.29
CA VAL A 466 -13.63 -53.11 55.43
C VAL A 466 -13.00 -51.89 56.06
N SER A 467 -11.72 -51.68 55.84
CA SER A 467 -10.97 -50.57 56.43
C SER A 467 -9.83 -50.10 55.55
N THR A 468 -9.40 -48.85 55.72
CA THR A 468 -8.30 -48.27 54.93
C THR A 468 -6.97 -48.27 55.67
N TRP A 469 -6.82 -49.01 56.76
CA TRP A 469 -5.67 -48.82 57.65
C TRP A 469 -4.31 -49.14 57.02
N LYS A 470 -4.26 -49.95 55.96
CA LYS A 470 -3.02 -50.21 55.21
C LYS A 470 -2.70 -49.13 54.17
N SER A 471 -3.70 -48.36 53.75
CA SER A 471 -3.67 -47.59 52.50
C SER A 471 -3.88 -46.09 52.67
N PHE A 472 -4.74 -45.67 53.61
CA PHE A 472 -5.16 -44.28 53.76
C PHE A 472 -5.40 -43.89 55.21
N TRP A 473 -4.70 -42.82 55.59
CA TRP A 473 -4.82 -42.11 56.86
C TRP A 473 -4.85 -40.61 56.59
N GLN A 474 -5.68 -39.87 57.33
CA GLN A 474 -5.74 -38.41 57.23
C GLN A 474 -6.12 -37.80 58.58
N GLU A 475 -5.40 -36.77 58.99
CA GLU A 475 -5.63 -36.09 60.28
C GLU A 475 -6.67 -34.98 60.19
N ASN A 476 -6.54 -34.06 59.23
CA ASN A 476 -7.47 -32.96 59.00
C ASN A 476 -8.09 -33.07 57.60
N GLY A 477 -9.28 -32.50 57.44
CA GLY A 477 -9.97 -32.36 56.17
C GLY A 477 -11.37 -32.96 56.17
N ILE A 478 -11.85 -33.30 54.99
CA ILE A 478 -13.22 -33.73 54.77
C ILE A 478 -13.24 -35.24 54.50
N PHE A 479 -14.14 -35.95 55.17
CA PHE A 479 -14.51 -37.34 54.91
C PHE A 479 -15.97 -37.38 54.52
N GLU A 480 -16.27 -37.92 53.35
CA GLU A 480 -17.62 -37.95 52.79
C GLU A 480 -17.96 -39.36 52.34
N VAL A 481 -19.19 -39.79 52.65
CA VAL A 481 -19.73 -41.08 52.21
C VAL A 481 -21.18 -40.94 51.82
N LYS A 482 -21.54 -41.52 50.68
CA LYS A 482 -22.92 -41.64 50.24
C LYS A 482 -23.45 -43.02 50.65
N VAL A 483 -24.41 -43.04 51.56
CA VAL A 483 -24.93 -44.26 52.19
C VAL A 483 -26.43 -44.37 52.01
N ARG A 484 -26.93 -45.60 51.84
CA ARG A 484 -28.37 -45.87 51.90
C ARG A 484 -28.78 -46.03 53.37
N PHE A 485 -29.52 -45.06 53.90
CA PHE A 485 -29.96 -45.07 55.28
C PHE A 485 -31.10 -46.07 55.46
N ASN A 486 -30.80 -47.25 56.01
CA ASN A 486 -31.77 -48.33 56.20
C ASN A 486 -31.51 -49.11 57.50
N PRO A 487 -31.72 -48.49 58.68
CA PRO A 487 -31.41 -49.11 59.96
C PRO A 487 -32.27 -50.34 60.26
N VAL A 488 -31.64 -51.38 60.79
CA VAL A 488 -32.25 -52.59 61.37
C VAL A 488 -31.93 -52.59 62.85
N LYS A 489 -32.90 -52.75 63.76
CA LYS A 489 -32.68 -52.50 65.21
C LYS A 489 -31.72 -53.51 65.84
N GLU A 490 -31.67 -54.72 65.29
CA GLU A 490 -30.93 -55.87 65.76
C GLU A 490 -29.48 -55.92 65.25
N ALA A 491 -29.12 -55.02 64.33
CA ALA A 491 -27.77 -54.86 63.79
C ALA A 491 -27.32 -53.41 63.88
N VAL A 492 -26.01 -53.17 63.93
CA VAL A 492 -25.42 -51.82 63.93
C VAL A 492 -24.43 -51.70 62.78
N SER A 493 -24.79 -50.87 61.79
CA SER A 493 -23.93 -50.53 60.67
C SER A 493 -23.26 -49.18 60.93
N SER A 494 -21.93 -49.16 60.87
CA SER A 494 -21.14 -47.99 61.26
C SER A 494 -20.10 -47.62 60.21
N PHE A 495 -19.90 -46.31 60.05
CA PHE A 495 -18.75 -45.73 59.38
C PHE A 495 -17.95 -44.96 60.43
N ILE A 496 -16.79 -45.51 60.79
CA ILE A 496 -15.96 -45.06 61.90
C ILE A 496 -14.64 -44.53 61.36
N LEU A 497 -14.21 -43.37 61.85
CA LEU A 497 -12.86 -42.88 61.72
C LEU A 497 -12.14 -43.11 63.06
N GLN A 498 -10.98 -43.74 63.02
CA GLN A 498 -10.21 -44.04 64.23
C GLN A 498 -8.72 -43.97 63.97
N GLY A 499 -7.94 -43.77 65.03
CA GLY A 499 -6.49 -43.88 64.98
C GLY A 499 -6.03 -45.34 65.14
N GLU A 500 -4.77 -45.54 65.51
CA GLU A 500 -4.25 -46.87 65.82
C GLU A 500 -4.93 -47.48 67.06
N LYS A 501 -5.23 -46.64 68.05
CA LYS A 501 -5.93 -47.04 69.28
C LYS A 501 -7.42 -47.23 69.02
N ASN A 502 -7.99 -48.19 69.75
CA ASN A 502 -9.41 -48.53 69.64
C ASN A 502 -10.37 -47.44 70.18
N SER A 503 -9.86 -46.50 70.96
CA SER A 503 -10.55 -45.32 71.49
C SER A 503 -9.53 -44.16 71.55
N PRO A 504 -9.92 -42.91 71.25
CA PRO A 504 -11.28 -42.47 70.91
C PRO A 504 -11.63 -42.72 69.43
N ARG A 505 -12.93 -42.72 69.11
CA ARG A 505 -13.47 -42.97 67.76
C ARG A 505 -14.39 -41.83 67.33
N ILE A 506 -14.37 -41.49 66.04
CA ILE A 506 -15.36 -40.63 65.40
C ILE A 506 -16.35 -41.53 64.64
N HIS A 507 -17.63 -41.37 64.96
CA HIS A 507 -18.73 -41.97 64.22
C HIS A 507 -19.17 -40.96 63.17
N LEU A 508 -18.72 -41.16 61.92
CA LEU A 508 -19.25 -40.38 60.80
C LEU A 508 -20.76 -40.62 60.71
N PHE A 509 -21.17 -41.89 60.86
CA PHE A 509 -22.51 -42.25 61.33
C PHE A 509 -22.53 -43.66 61.93
N GLU A 510 -23.55 -43.91 62.74
CA GLU A 510 -24.00 -45.23 63.20
C GLU A 510 -25.50 -45.33 62.90
N MET A 511 -25.95 -46.46 62.34
CA MET A 511 -27.37 -46.73 62.12
C MET A 511 -27.74 -48.16 62.51
N GLY A 512 -28.91 -48.34 63.12
CA GLY A 512 -29.34 -49.63 63.64
C GLY A 512 -30.11 -49.51 64.95
N THR A 513 -29.61 -50.17 66.00
CA THR A 513 -30.11 -50.06 67.39
C THR A 513 -30.20 -48.60 67.84
N LYS A 514 -29.15 -47.81 67.55
CA LYS A 514 -29.15 -46.36 67.67
C LYS A 514 -28.79 -45.76 66.32
N ASN A 515 -29.35 -44.60 66.03
CA ASN A 515 -29.02 -43.83 64.82
C ASN A 515 -28.41 -42.51 65.27
N ARG A 516 -27.10 -42.33 65.10
CA ARG A 516 -26.36 -41.18 65.63
C ARG A 516 -25.12 -40.84 64.83
N VAL A 517 -24.62 -39.63 65.05
CA VAL A 517 -23.28 -39.16 64.65
C VAL A 517 -22.60 -38.57 65.88
N GLY A 518 -21.27 -38.49 65.87
CA GLY A 518 -20.51 -37.85 66.94
C GLY A 518 -19.21 -38.58 67.24
N VAL A 519 -18.75 -38.50 68.49
CA VAL A 519 -17.51 -39.12 68.96
C VAL A 519 -17.79 -40.03 70.13
N SER A 520 -16.95 -41.03 70.32
CA SER A 520 -16.98 -41.89 71.49
C SER A 520 -15.60 -42.11 72.07
N TYR A 521 -15.51 -42.17 73.39
CA TYR A 521 -14.27 -42.45 74.11
C TYR A 521 -14.56 -43.30 75.35
N SER A 522 -13.60 -44.16 75.71
CA SER A 522 -13.61 -44.86 77.00
C SER A 522 -13.22 -43.91 78.12
N ASP A 523 -13.99 -43.89 79.20
CA ASP A 523 -13.60 -43.21 80.44
C ASP A 523 -12.62 -44.07 81.28
N ASN A 524 -12.19 -43.53 82.43
CA ASN A 524 -11.23 -44.20 83.33
C ASN A 524 -11.77 -45.52 83.92
N THR A 525 -13.08 -45.79 83.81
CA THR A 525 -13.73 -47.03 84.24
C THR A 525 -13.92 -48.04 83.09
N GLY A 526 -13.46 -47.68 81.89
CA GLY A 526 -13.65 -48.47 80.66
C GLY A 526 -15.05 -48.34 80.06
N LYS A 527 -15.94 -47.52 80.62
CA LYS A 527 -17.28 -47.30 80.07
C LYS A 527 -17.22 -46.39 78.85
N LEU A 528 -18.02 -46.72 77.84
CA LEU A 528 -18.09 -45.96 76.59
C LEU A 528 -18.95 -44.70 76.78
N GLN A 529 -18.32 -43.55 76.69
CA GLN A 529 -18.99 -42.25 76.62
C GLN A 529 -19.20 -41.84 75.17
N VAL A 530 -20.35 -41.26 74.85
CA VAL A 530 -20.68 -40.81 73.49
C VAL A 530 -21.18 -39.38 73.54
N GLU A 531 -20.50 -38.51 72.81
CA GLU A 531 -20.88 -37.12 72.60
C GLU A 531 -21.34 -36.97 71.16
N GLY A 532 -22.59 -36.57 70.94
CA GLY A 532 -23.13 -36.53 69.59
C GLY A 532 -24.61 -36.18 69.52
N THR A 533 -25.20 -36.41 68.34
CA THR A 533 -26.64 -36.17 68.11
C THR A 533 -27.29 -37.34 67.38
N THR A 534 -28.60 -37.52 67.58
CA THR A 534 -29.35 -38.60 66.92
C THR A 534 -29.87 -38.17 65.54
N ILE A 535 -29.89 -39.13 64.62
CA ILE A 535 -30.34 -38.99 63.23
C ILE A 535 -31.56 -39.88 62.92
N SER A 536 -32.30 -40.32 63.95
CA SER A 536 -33.37 -41.33 63.83
C SER A 536 -34.56 -40.98 62.92
N ASN A 537 -34.74 -39.70 62.57
CA ASN A 537 -35.87 -39.23 61.75
C ASN A 537 -35.61 -39.20 60.24
N LEU A 538 -34.42 -39.60 59.79
CA LEU A 538 -34.13 -39.72 58.36
C LEU A 538 -35.05 -40.76 57.68
N LYS A 539 -35.41 -40.50 56.42
CA LYS A 539 -36.29 -41.38 55.66
C LYS A 539 -35.55 -42.67 55.31
N ARG A 540 -36.11 -43.82 55.72
CA ARG A 540 -35.54 -45.15 55.44
C ARG A 540 -35.49 -45.43 53.95
N GLY A 541 -34.49 -46.21 53.53
CA GLY A 541 -34.27 -46.64 52.15
C GLY A 541 -33.75 -45.56 51.20
N LYS A 542 -33.58 -44.32 51.66
CA LYS A 542 -33.05 -43.19 50.87
C LYS A 542 -31.54 -43.07 50.98
N TRP A 543 -30.93 -42.47 49.96
CA TRP A 543 -29.51 -42.13 49.95
C TRP A 543 -29.28 -40.80 50.65
N TYR A 544 -28.21 -40.73 51.43
CA TYR A 544 -27.73 -39.52 52.09
C TYR A 544 -26.22 -39.43 51.93
N ILE A 545 -25.73 -38.20 51.78
CA ILE A 545 -24.31 -37.89 51.87
C ILE A 545 -24.04 -37.44 53.30
N PHE A 546 -23.29 -38.24 54.04
CA PHE A 546 -22.75 -37.82 55.34
C PHE A 546 -21.35 -37.27 55.13
N THR A 547 -21.10 -36.10 55.70
CA THR A 547 -19.81 -35.42 55.63
C THR A 547 -19.33 -35.17 57.06
N PHE A 548 -18.09 -35.53 57.34
CA PHE A 548 -17.35 -35.11 58.52
C PHE A 548 -16.20 -34.21 58.09
N GLU A 549 -16.11 -33.03 58.67
CA GLU A 549 -15.06 -32.05 58.39
C GLU A 549 -14.32 -31.76 59.69
N LYS A 550 -13.01 -32.00 59.69
CA LYS A 550 -12.10 -31.71 60.79
C LYS A 550 -11.11 -30.62 60.40
N GLU A 551 -11.09 -29.56 61.19
CA GLU A 551 -10.14 -28.44 61.07
C GLU A 551 -9.53 -28.17 62.45
N GLY A 552 -8.38 -28.78 62.73
CA GLY A 552 -7.80 -28.80 64.07
C GLY A 552 -8.77 -29.49 65.05
N ASP A 553 -9.11 -28.80 66.14
CA ASP A 553 -10.06 -29.29 67.15
C ASP A 553 -11.52 -29.14 66.75
N LEU A 554 -11.81 -28.47 65.62
CA LEU A 554 -13.17 -28.21 65.18
C LEU A 554 -13.71 -29.38 64.35
N LEU A 555 -14.73 -30.05 64.88
CA LEU A 555 -15.35 -31.23 64.30
C LEU A 555 -16.76 -30.91 63.82
N THR A 556 -17.06 -31.05 62.53
CA THR A 556 -18.35 -30.67 61.95
C THR A 556 -18.96 -31.83 61.16
N TRP A 557 -20.20 -32.20 61.47
CA TRP A 557 -20.97 -33.20 60.72
C TRP A 557 -22.06 -32.52 59.91
N LYS A 558 -22.20 -32.96 58.66
CA LYS A 558 -23.23 -32.51 57.74
C LYS A 558 -23.97 -33.70 57.14
N ILE A 559 -25.26 -33.51 56.88
CA ILE A 559 -26.06 -34.40 56.04
C ILE A 559 -26.52 -33.60 54.84
N ASN A 560 -26.19 -34.07 53.63
CA ASN A 560 -26.55 -33.39 52.39
C ASN A 560 -26.16 -31.90 52.44
N GLU A 561 -24.92 -31.65 52.86
CA GLU A 561 -24.32 -30.32 53.10
C GLU A 561 -24.94 -29.46 54.21
N THR A 562 -25.97 -29.95 54.90
CA THR A 562 -26.57 -29.25 56.04
C THR A 562 -25.85 -29.63 57.33
N GLU A 563 -25.27 -28.66 58.03
CA GLU A 563 -24.66 -28.87 59.34
C GLU A 563 -25.69 -29.38 60.36
N ILE A 564 -25.37 -30.51 61.00
CA ILE A 564 -26.22 -31.14 62.00
C ILE A 564 -25.59 -31.15 63.40
N LEU A 565 -24.26 -31.19 63.47
CA LEU A 565 -23.49 -31.22 64.71
C LEU A 565 -22.16 -30.51 64.49
N LYS A 566 -21.73 -29.74 65.48
CA LYS A 566 -20.43 -29.09 65.53
C LYS A 566 -19.91 -29.20 66.95
N LEU A 567 -18.71 -29.74 67.12
CA LEU A 567 -18.05 -29.97 68.40
C LEU A 567 -16.64 -29.38 68.38
N GLN A 568 -16.14 -28.99 69.54
CA GLN A 568 -14.74 -28.63 69.75
C GLN A 568 -14.10 -29.71 70.63
N ASN A 569 -13.16 -30.47 70.08
CA ASN A 569 -12.60 -31.64 70.76
C ASN A 569 -11.13 -31.88 70.38
N HIS A 570 -10.23 -31.74 71.35
CA HIS A 570 -8.78 -31.88 71.21
C HIS A 570 -8.27 -33.33 71.26
N LYS A 571 -9.16 -34.32 71.46
CA LYS A 571 -8.75 -35.73 71.63
C LYS A 571 -8.42 -36.45 70.32
N PHE A 572 -8.50 -35.78 69.17
CA PHE A 572 -8.32 -36.37 67.84
C PHE A 572 -7.16 -35.72 67.07
N ASP A 573 -6.09 -35.35 67.77
CA ASP A 573 -4.86 -34.81 67.18
C ASP A 573 -3.95 -35.93 66.64
N PHE A 574 -4.47 -36.75 65.74
CA PHE A 574 -3.74 -37.84 65.09
C PHE A 574 -4.41 -38.26 63.76
N PRO A 575 -3.66 -38.87 62.83
CA PRO A 575 -4.23 -39.37 61.59
C PRO A 575 -5.32 -40.43 61.83
N LEU A 576 -6.39 -40.36 61.04
CA LEU A 576 -7.53 -41.26 61.12
C LEU A 576 -7.62 -42.13 59.87
N HIS A 577 -7.92 -43.41 60.06
CA HIS A 577 -8.29 -44.33 58.98
C HIS A 577 -9.78 -44.69 59.07
N ILE A 578 -10.32 -45.17 57.95
CA ILE A 578 -11.73 -45.53 57.82
C ILE A 578 -11.94 -46.99 58.24
N ASN A 579 -13.06 -47.26 58.92
CA ASN A 579 -13.62 -48.59 59.14
C ASN A 579 -15.11 -48.57 58.85
N ILE A 580 -15.57 -49.55 58.08
CA ILE A 580 -16.96 -49.72 57.68
C ILE A 580 -17.33 -51.15 58.04
N LEU A 581 -18.32 -51.32 58.91
CA LEU A 581 -18.66 -52.64 59.42
C LEU A 581 -20.14 -52.73 59.78
N THR A 582 -20.63 -53.96 59.94
CA THR A 582 -21.92 -54.24 60.57
C THR A 582 -21.77 -55.30 61.65
N ILE A 583 -22.20 -55.00 62.88
CA ILE A 583 -22.30 -55.98 63.96
C ILE A 583 -23.75 -56.39 64.18
N VAL A 584 -23.96 -57.60 64.72
CA VAL A 584 -25.27 -58.11 65.16
C VAL A 584 -25.28 -58.12 66.67
N VAL A 585 -26.28 -57.48 67.26
CA VAL A 585 -26.40 -57.30 68.72
C VAL A 585 -27.63 -57.99 69.31
N ASP A 586 -28.54 -58.45 68.46
CA ASP A 586 -29.75 -59.19 68.83
C ASP A 586 -30.17 -60.12 67.67
N ASP A 587 -31.04 -61.11 67.93
CA ASP A 587 -31.51 -62.04 66.89
C ASP A 587 -32.31 -61.30 65.81
N ILE A 588 -31.90 -61.44 64.56
CA ILE A 588 -32.51 -60.73 63.43
C ILE A 588 -33.70 -61.54 62.91
N PRO A 589 -34.93 -60.96 62.85
CA PRO A 589 -36.06 -61.63 62.24
C PRO A 589 -35.78 -62.04 60.79
N GLY A 590 -36.17 -63.27 60.42
CA GLY A 590 -35.93 -63.83 59.08
C GLY A 590 -36.37 -62.93 57.93
N SER A 591 -37.47 -62.19 58.11
CA SER A 591 -38.00 -61.24 57.12
C SER A 591 -37.11 -60.02 56.85
N LYS A 592 -36.11 -59.75 57.71
CA LYS A 592 -35.15 -58.65 57.56
C LYS A 592 -33.80 -59.13 57.01
N LEU A 593 -33.61 -60.43 56.84
CA LEU A 593 -32.37 -61.02 56.36
C LEU A 593 -32.36 -61.19 54.83
N PRO A 594 -31.19 -61.09 54.18
CA PRO A 594 -29.94 -60.60 54.76
C PRO A 594 -29.99 -59.08 54.99
N VAL A 595 -29.33 -58.59 56.05
CA VAL A 595 -29.20 -57.14 56.28
C VAL A 595 -28.13 -56.60 55.34
N LYS A 596 -28.49 -55.61 54.51
CA LYS A 596 -27.57 -55.02 53.52
C LYS A 596 -27.21 -53.59 53.90
N PHE A 597 -25.96 -53.38 54.27
CA PHE A 597 -25.37 -52.06 54.46
C PHE A 597 -24.72 -51.58 53.15
N GLN A 598 -25.27 -50.53 52.54
CA GLN A 598 -24.92 -50.12 51.18
C GLN A 598 -24.28 -48.72 51.15
N ILE A 599 -23.11 -48.62 50.52
CA ILE A 599 -22.35 -47.38 50.32
C ILE A 599 -22.07 -47.18 48.83
N ASN A 600 -22.47 -46.03 48.30
CA ASN A 600 -22.28 -45.62 46.90
C ASN A 600 -21.21 -44.52 46.85
N GLY A 601 -20.00 -44.90 47.25
CA GLY A 601 -18.83 -44.05 47.14
C GLY A 601 -18.39 -43.39 48.44
N VAL A 602 -17.07 -43.25 48.55
CA VAL A 602 -16.35 -42.55 49.62
C VAL A 602 -15.43 -41.54 48.96
N ARG A 603 -15.38 -40.31 49.49
CA ARG A 603 -14.45 -39.27 49.05
C ARG A 603 -13.87 -38.56 50.25
N CYS A 604 -12.56 -38.39 50.26
CA CYS A 604 -11.86 -37.58 51.26
C CYS A 604 -11.12 -36.46 50.57
N TYR A 605 -11.06 -35.32 51.24
CA TYR A 605 -10.34 -34.14 50.78
C TYR A 605 -9.41 -33.65 51.87
N LYS A 606 -8.20 -33.24 51.48
CA LYS A 606 -7.27 -32.52 52.34
C LYS A 606 -7.09 -31.09 51.82
N ARG A 607 -6.63 -30.20 52.69
CA ARG A 607 -6.26 -28.84 52.26
C ARG A 607 -5.10 -28.96 51.27
N ARG A 608 -5.16 -28.23 50.16
CA ARG A 608 -4.01 -28.07 49.27
C ARG A 608 -2.88 -27.42 50.05
N GLN A 609 -1.67 -27.97 49.94
CA GLN A 609 -0.47 -27.27 50.37
C GLN A 609 -0.19 -26.20 49.31
N ASN A 610 -0.10 -24.94 49.74
CA ASN A 610 0.21 -23.81 48.85
C ASN A 610 1.64 -23.92 48.33
#